data_AF-A0A1T1AVQ4-F1
#
_entry.id   AF-A0A1T1AVQ4-F1
#
_cell.length_a   1.000
_cell.length_b   1.000
_cell.length_c   1.000
_cell.angle_alpha   90.00
_cell.angle_beta   90.00
_cell.angle_gamma   90.00
#
_symmetry.space_group_name_H-M   'P 1'
#
loop_
_entity.id
_entity.type
_entity.pdbx_description
1 polymer ?
#
loop_
_entity_poly.entity_id
_entity_poly.type
_entity_poly.pdbx_seq_one_letter_code
_entity_poly.pdbx_strand_id
1 'polypeptide(L)'
;MSSSTPSGTKSAVKTTTKVAKQAAIKPAATTAAWQAATPGQEPSLRFFHSQALRTRTHAVLTAIEAKPDAPGHGEALADVVNDLIDAGMDYYFLRALKQAEVGFVAEQSARLGLSGAVRLLSSVSRKFIVRMGPQQLVVVAGHIRTLA
;
A
#
# COMPACT_ATOMS: atom_id res chain seq x y z
N MET A 1 -54.26 -42.98 -3.09
CA MET A 1 -54.79 -43.21 -1.73
C MET A 1 -53.59 -43.02 -0.81
N SER A 2 -53.34 -41.80 -0.32
CA SER A 2 -53.76 -41.32 1.01
C SER A 2 -53.26 -42.29 2.10
N SER A 3 -52.48 -41.95 3.11
CA SER A 3 -52.12 -40.70 3.81
C SER A 3 -51.14 -41.16 4.92
N SER A 4 -50.14 -40.43 5.40
CA SER A 4 -50.29 -39.41 6.45
C SER A 4 -48.91 -39.22 7.12
N THR A 5 -48.46 -37.99 7.24
CA THR A 5 -47.61 -37.52 8.35
C THR A 5 -48.54 -37.10 9.49
N PRO A 6 -48.09 -37.08 10.76
CA PRO A 6 -47.67 -35.78 11.30
C PRO A 6 -46.58 -35.80 12.41
N SER A 7 -45.82 -34.70 12.43
CA SER A 7 -45.49 -33.85 13.59
C SER A 7 -44.48 -34.28 14.67
N GLY A 8 -43.58 -33.32 14.96
CA GLY A 8 -42.81 -33.17 16.21
C GLY A 8 -41.30 -33.33 15.98
N THR A 9 -40.40 -32.42 16.35
CA THR A 9 -40.45 -31.25 17.22
C THR A 9 -39.28 -30.31 16.91
N LYS A 10 -39.51 -29.04 17.22
CA LYS A 10 -38.63 -27.88 17.08
C LYS A 10 -37.29 -28.07 17.79
N SER A 11 -36.21 -27.61 17.16
CA SER A 11 -35.17 -26.84 17.87
C SER A 11 -34.47 -25.91 16.90
N ALA A 12 -35.01 -24.69 16.86
CA ALA A 12 -34.31 -23.51 16.38
C ALA A 12 -33.10 -23.29 17.28
N VAL A 13 -31.90 -23.60 16.79
CA VAL A 13 -30.67 -23.11 17.40
C VAL A 13 -30.59 -21.63 17.08
N LYS A 14 -30.97 -20.81 18.07
CA LYS A 14 -30.64 -19.39 18.13
C LYS A 14 -29.12 -19.26 18.07
N THR A 15 -28.58 -18.97 16.89
CA THR A 15 -27.24 -18.38 16.77
C THR A 15 -27.34 -16.98 17.32
N THR A 16 -27.13 -16.85 18.63
CA THR A 16 -27.02 -15.57 19.30
C THR A 16 -25.69 -14.96 18.89
N THR A 17 -25.81 -13.96 18.03
CA THR A 17 -24.80 -13.00 17.63
C THR A 17 -24.16 -12.39 18.90
N LYS A 18 -23.02 -12.91 19.34
CA LYS A 18 -22.19 -12.25 20.36
C LYS A 18 -21.16 -11.41 19.61
N VAL A 19 -21.59 -10.26 19.11
CA VAL A 19 -20.69 -9.21 18.65
C VAL A 19 -19.85 -8.81 19.86
N ALA A 20 -18.57 -9.13 19.79
CA ALA A 20 -17.59 -8.73 20.78
C ALA A 20 -17.65 -7.20 20.90
N LYS A 21 -17.83 -6.73 22.13
CA LYS A 21 -17.96 -5.33 22.51
C LYS A 21 -16.63 -4.64 22.20
N GLN A 22 -16.52 -4.04 21.02
CA GLN A 22 -15.39 -3.23 20.62
C GLN A 22 -15.29 -2.07 21.61
N ALA A 23 -14.23 -2.06 22.41
CA ALA A 23 -13.94 -0.98 23.33
C ALA A 23 -13.76 0.29 22.50
N ALA A 24 -14.72 1.21 22.63
CA ALA A 24 -14.70 2.49 21.95
C ALA A 24 -13.48 3.28 22.43
N ILE A 25 -12.49 3.44 21.56
CA ILE A 25 -11.43 4.43 21.75
C ILE A 25 -12.13 5.78 21.65
N LYS A 26 -12.29 6.48 22.77
CA LYS A 26 -12.73 7.88 22.78
C LYS A 26 -11.60 8.71 22.16
N PRO A 27 -11.81 9.38 21.00
CA PRO A 27 -10.84 10.36 20.57
C PRO A 27 -10.92 11.54 21.52
N ALA A 28 -9.83 11.80 22.26
CA ALA A 28 -9.68 13.04 22.99
C ALA A 28 -9.70 14.18 21.96
N ALA A 29 -10.76 15.00 22.02
CA ALA A 29 -10.91 16.17 21.19
C ALA A 29 -9.87 17.21 21.59
N THR A 30 -8.75 17.23 20.88
CA THR A 30 -7.96 18.45 20.71
C THR A 30 -8.10 18.87 19.26
N THR A 31 -9.00 19.82 19.03
CA THR A 31 -9.08 20.59 17.79
C THR A 31 -7.80 21.41 17.67
N ALA A 32 -6.72 20.79 17.23
CA ALA A 32 -5.63 21.52 16.59
C ALA A 32 -6.23 22.13 15.32
N ALA A 33 -6.28 23.45 15.24
CA ALA A 33 -6.73 24.14 14.03
C ALA A 33 -5.79 23.77 12.88
N TRP A 34 -6.29 23.01 11.90
CA TRP A 34 -5.56 22.74 10.67
C TRP A 34 -5.51 24.04 9.87
N GLN A 35 -4.33 24.63 9.77
CA GLN A 35 -4.11 25.77 8.89
C GLN A 35 -4.32 25.32 7.44
N ALA A 36 -5.15 26.06 6.70
CA ALA A 36 -5.38 25.80 5.28
C ALA A 36 -4.10 26.06 4.48
N ALA A 37 -3.81 25.17 3.54
CA ALA A 37 -2.67 25.27 2.63
C ALA A 37 -2.78 26.54 1.75
N THR A 38 -1.65 27.21 1.55
CA THR A 38 -1.52 28.39 0.69
C THR A 38 -1.44 27.95 -0.78
N PRO A 39 -2.15 28.60 -1.72
CA PRO A 39 -2.03 28.28 -3.15
C PRO A 39 -0.60 28.53 -3.65
N GLY A 40 0.06 27.49 -4.18
CA GLY A 40 1.50 27.47 -4.51
C GLY A 40 2.34 26.50 -3.65
N GLN A 41 1.72 25.77 -2.71
CA GLN A 41 2.39 24.78 -1.87
C GLN A 41 2.20 23.34 -2.40
N GLU A 42 3.28 22.69 -2.82
CA GLU A 42 3.40 21.23 -2.84
C GLU A 42 4.05 20.74 -1.53
N PRO A 43 3.73 19.56 -0.97
CA PRO A 43 2.51 18.76 -1.03
C PRO A 43 1.97 18.37 0.38
N SER A 44 0.73 17.85 0.43
CA SER A 44 -0.02 17.61 1.68
C SER A 44 0.30 16.29 2.40
N LEU A 45 0.99 15.33 1.76
CA LEU A 45 1.44 14.08 2.39
C LEU A 45 2.65 13.49 1.64
N ARG A 46 3.78 13.26 2.33
CA ARG A 46 4.95 12.54 1.80
C ARG A 46 5.31 11.40 2.75
N PHE A 47 5.85 10.31 2.22
CA PHE A 47 6.50 9.29 3.05
C PHE A 47 8.01 9.41 2.93
N PHE A 48 8.71 9.14 4.02
CA PHE A 48 10.17 9.07 4.03
C PHE A 48 10.63 7.63 3.83
N HIS A 49 11.48 7.41 2.83
CA HIS A 49 12.17 6.14 2.61
C HIS A 49 13.65 6.23 2.99
N SER A 50 14.35 5.08 2.98
CA SER A 50 15.76 5.00 3.37
C SER A 50 16.66 5.83 2.45
N GLN A 51 17.79 6.28 2.99
CA GLN A 51 18.84 6.95 2.23
C GLN A 51 19.36 6.07 1.09
N ALA A 52 19.53 4.78 1.36
CA ALA A 52 19.96 3.81 0.35
C ALA A 52 18.97 3.74 -0.82
N LEU A 53 17.66 3.67 -0.54
CA LEU A 53 16.64 3.68 -1.59
C LEU A 53 16.65 5.01 -2.35
N ARG A 54 16.80 6.14 -1.66
CA ARG A 54 16.92 7.46 -2.30
C ARG A 54 18.09 7.51 -3.30
N THR A 55 19.27 7.09 -2.86
CA THR A 55 20.47 7.08 -3.71
C THR A 55 20.29 6.14 -4.90
N ARG A 56 19.73 4.96 -4.69
CA ARG A 56 19.44 4.00 -5.78
C ARG A 56 18.46 4.60 -6.79
N THR A 57 17.37 5.20 -6.33
CA THR A 57 16.40 5.87 -7.18
C THR A 57 17.07 6.94 -8.03
N HIS A 58 17.80 7.89 -7.43
CA HIS A 58 18.47 8.93 -8.20
C HIS A 58 19.48 8.38 -9.20
N ALA A 59 20.25 7.35 -8.83
CA ALA A 59 21.22 6.72 -9.73
C ALA A 59 20.55 6.12 -10.97
N VAL A 60 19.44 5.41 -10.79
CA VAL A 60 18.68 4.81 -11.90
C VAL A 60 18.06 5.90 -12.78
N LEU A 61 17.40 6.90 -12.19
CA LEU A 61 16.81 8.01 -12.94
C LEU A 61 17.85 8.75 -13.79
N THR A 62 19.00 9.09 -13.18
CA THR A 62 20.09 9.76 -13.89
C THR A 62 20.69 8.88 -14.98
N ALA A 63 20.79 7.56 -14.80
CA ALA A 63 21.29 6.66 -15.83
C ALA A 63 20.33 6.58 -17.05
N ILE A 64 19.02 6.55 -16.80
CA ILE A 64 17.98 6.55 -17.84
C ILE A 64 18.01 7.87 -18.62
N GLU A 65 18.06 8.99 -17.92
CA GLU A 65 18.10 10.33 -18.54
C GLU A 65 19.38 10.53 -19.38
N ALA A 66 20.52 10.06 -18.89
CA ALA A 66 21.81 10.26 -19.57
C ALA A 66 22.00 9.34 -20.79
N LYS A 67 21.50 8.10 -20.73
CA LYS A 67 21.66 7.11 -21.80
C LYS A 67 20.37 6.29 -21.97
N PRO A 68 19.31 6.86 -22.58
CA PRO A 68 17.99 6.22 -22.65
C PRO A 68 17.99 4.85 -23.33
N ASP A 69 18.88 4.64 -24.30
CA ASP A 69 18.92 3.42 -25.11
C ASP A 69 19.78 2.30 -24.51
N ALA A 70 20.37 2.51 -23.33
CA ALA A 70 21.15 1.46 -22.69
C ALA A 70 20.24 0.30 -22.22
N PRO A 71 20.68 -0.96 -22.39
CA PRO A 71 19.88 -2.12 -21.99
C PRO A 71 19.73 -2.19 -20.46
N GLY A 72 18.64 -2.82 -20.00
CA GLY A 72 18.40 -3.09 -18.57
C GLY A 72 17.71 -1.96 -17.79
N HIS A 73 17.51 -0.79 -18.39
CA HIS A 73 16.82 0.33 -17.74
C HIS A 73 15.40 0.02 -17.28
N GLY A 74 14.63 -0.72 -18.09
CA GLY A 74 13.28 -1.13 -17.72
C GLY A 74 13.25 -2.02 -16.47
N GLU A 75 14.24 -2.90 -16.31
CA GLU A 75 14.36 -3.76 -15.11
C GLU A 75 14.79 -2.93 -13.89
N ALA A 76 15.81 -2.08 -14.06
CA ALA A 76 16.30 -1.22 -12.99
C ALA A 76 15.22 -0.26 -12.47
N LEU A 77 14.43 0.33 -13.37
CA LEU A 77 13.33 1.22 -13.01
C LEU A 77 12.19 0.46 -12.32
N ALA A 78 11.84 -0.73 -12.83
CA ALA A 78 10.82 -1.56 -12.19
C ALA A 78 11.21 -1.97 -10.78
N ASP A 79 12.47 -2.32 -10.54
CA ASP A 79 12.97 -2.69 -9.22
C ASP A 79 12.91 -1.51 -8.25
N VAL A 80 13.30 -0.30 -8.68
CA VAL A 80 13.15 0.91 -7.88
C VAL A 80 11.69 1.21 -7.54
N VAL A 81 10.78 1.10 -8.53
CA VAL A 81 9.33 1.30 -8.29
C VAL A 81 8.80 0.28 -7.29
N ASN A 82 9.25 -0.97 -7.34
CA ASN A 82 8.87 -1.99 -6.37
C ASN A 82 9.33 -1.65 -4.96
N ASP A 83 10.59 -1.24 -4.80
CA ASP A 83 11.13 -0.82 -3.51
C ASP A 83 10.36 0.39 -2.93
N LEU A 84 9.95 1.33 -3.79
CA LEU A 84 9.14 2.49 -3.39
C LEU A 84 7.73 2.10 -2.95
N ILE A 85 7.07 1.16 -3.65
CA ILE A 85 5.75 0.64 -3.26
C ILE A 85 5.83 -0.02 -1.88
N ASP A 86 6.80 -0.90 -1.67
CA ASP A 86 6.97 -1.59 -0.39
C ASP A 86 7.22 -0.59 0.76
N ALA A 87 8.14 0.37 0.55
CA ALA A 87 8.44 1.41 1.52
C ALA A 87 7.23 2.31 1.83
N GLY A 88 6.45 2.69 0.81
CA GLY A 88 5.25 3.51 0.99
C GLY A 88 4.15 2.78 1.75
N MET A 89 3.95 1.50 1.46
CA MET A 89 2.95 0.69 2.15
C MET A 89 3.33 0.38 3.60
N ASP A 90 4.60 0.12 3.89
CA ASP A 90 5.08 0.05 5.28
C ASP A 90 4.80 1.38 6.01
N TYR A 91 5.17 2.49 5.37
CA TYR A 91 5.10 3.82 5.98
C TYR A 91 3.67 4.22 6.36
N TYR A 92 2.73 4.10 5.42
CA TYR A 92 1.36 4.57 5.64
C TYR A 92 0.49 3.57 6.39
N PHE A 93 0.76 2.27 6.30
CA PHE A 93 -0.11 1.25 6.88
C PHE A 93 0.52 0.55 8.07
N LEU A 94 1.65 -0.16 7.88
CA LEU A 94 2.22 -0.98 8.95
C LEU A 94 2.70 -0.16 10.14
N ARG A 95 3.30 1.00 9.91
CA ARG A 95 3.71 1.90 11.00
C ARG A 95 2.51 2.44 11.77
N ALA A 96 1.43 2.79 11.08
CA ALA A 96 0.19 3.24 11.73
C ALA A 96 -0.41 2.15 12.61
N LEU A 97 -0.43 0.89 12.14
CA LEU A 97 -0.89 -0.25 12.94
C LEU A 97 -0.02 -0.49 14.19
N LYS A 98 1.30 -0.35 14.06
CA LYS A 98 2.23 -0.43 15.21
C LYS A 98 1.95 0.67 16.23
N GLN A 99 1.75 1.90 15.78
CA GLN A 99 1.43 3.04 16.65
C GLN A 99 0.05 2.92 17.31
N ALA A 100 -0.90 2.27 16.65
CA ALA A 100 -2.23 1.99 17.20
C ALA A 100 -2.28 0.76 18.13
N GLU A 101 -1.15 0.09 18.37
CA GLU A 101 -1.02 -1.05 19.28
C GLU A 101 -2.06 -2.16 19.04
N VAL A 102 -2.37 -2.45 17.77
CA VAL A 102 -3.44 -3.40 17.39
C VAL A 102 -3.18 -4.86 17.83
N GLY A 103 -2.02 -5.13 18.42
CA GLY A 103 -1.59 -6.43 18.91
C GLY A 103 -0.85 -7.26 17.86
N PHE A 104 0.02 -8.15 18.35
CA PHE A 104 0.94 -8.92 17.52
C PHE A 104 0.25 -9.74 16.41
N VAL A 105 -0.84 -10.44 16.74
CA VAL A 105 -1.55 -11.29 15.77
C VAL A 105 -2.16 -10.46 14.64
N ALA A 106 -2.75 -9.31 14.96
CA ALA A 106 -3.30 -8.41 13.96
C ALA A 106 -2.20 -7.80 13.08
N GLU A 107 -1.06 -7.39 13.68
CA GLU A 107 0.09 -6.86 12.93
C GLU A 107 0.66 -7.91 11.97
N GLN A 108 0.87 -9.16 12.42
CA GLN A 108 1.38 -10.23 11.56
C GLN A 108 0.40 -10.58 10.44
N SER A 109 -0.90 -10.60 10.74
CA SER A 109 -1.94 -10.83 9.73
C SER A 109 -1.94 -9.73 8.68
N ALA A 110 -1.82 -8.47 9.10
CA ALA A 110 -1.73 -7.31 8.21
C ALA A 110 -0.47 -7.35 7.34
N ARG A 111 0.69 -7.69 7.92
CA ARG A 111 1.95 -7.88 7.17
C ARG A 111 1.82 -8.94 6.10
N LEU A 112 1.21 -10.08 6.42
CA LEU A 112 1.00 -11.17 5.46
C LEU A 112 0.08 -10.73 4.32
N GLY A 113 -1.08 -10.15 4.63
CA GLY A 113 -2.01 -9.63 3.63
C GLY A 113 -1.38 -8.56 2.74
N LEU A 114 -0.62 -7.65 3.35
CA LEU A 114 0.08 -6.60 2.63
C LEU A 114 1.16 -7.15 1.69
N SER A 115 1.94 -8.14 2.13
CA SER A 115 2.98 -8.75 1.30
C SER A 115 2.40 -9.36 0.01
N GLY A 116 1.21 -9.96 0.09
CA GLY A 116 0.48 -10.45 -1.08
C GLY A 116 0.05 -9.32 -2.01
N ALA A 117 -0.50 -8.24 -1.45
CA ALA A 117 -0.93 -7.07 -2.22
C ALA A 117 0.26 -6.38 -2.91
N VAL A 118 1.36 -6.14 -2.20
CA VAL A 118 2.60 -5.57 -2.75
C VAL A 118 3.12 -6.45 -3.88
N ARG A 119 3.17 -7.77 -3.69
CA ARG A 119 3.64 -8.70 -4.75
C ARG A 119 2.79 -8.63 -6.02
N LEU A 120 1.47 -8.51 -5.90
CA LEU A 120 0.58 -8.35 -7.05
C LEU A 120 0.86 -7.01 -7.76
N LEU A 121 0.96 -5.90 -7.00
CA LEU A 121 1.24 -4.57 -7.54
C LEU A 121 2.62 -4.52 -8.23
N SER A 122 3.64 -5.13 -7.62
CA SER A 122 5.00 -5.24 -8.16
C SER A 122 5.05 -6.09 -9.43
N SER A 123 4.28 -7.17 -9.49
CA SER A 123 4.19 -8.01 -10.69
C SER A 123 3.59 -7.24 -11.88
N VAL A 124 2.49 -6.51 -11.63
CA VAL A 124 1.81 -5.73 -12.66
C VAL A 124 2.69 -4.58 -13.13
N SER A 125 3.25 -3.79 -12.21
CA SER A 125 4.15 -2.67 -12.56
C SER A 125 5.37 -3.14 -13.35
N ARG A 126 6.06 -4.19 -12.89
CA ARG A 126 7.22 -4.77 -13.60
C ARG A 126 6.87 -5.22 -15.01
N LYS A 127 5.72 -5.88 -15.20
CA LYS A 127 5.27 -6.34 -16.52
C LYS A 127 5.13 -5.19 -17.53
N PHE A 128 4.69 -4.01 -17.09
CA PHE A 128 4.58 -2.84 -17.95
C PHE A 128 5.92 -2.15 -18.16
N ILE A 129 6.64 -1.82 -17.07
CA ILE A 129 7.86 -1.00 -17.13
C ILE A 129 8.97 -1.70 -17.91
N VAL A 130 9.17 -3.01 -17.72
CA VAL A 130 10.24 -3.76 -18.42
C VAL A 130 10.06 -3.77 -19.95
N ARG A 131 8.82 -3.60 -20.44
CA ARG A 131 8.51 -3.61 -21.87
C ARG A 131 8.44 -2.21 -22.50
N MET A 132 8.66 -1.16 -21.70
CA MET A 132 8.65 0.21 -22.20
C MET A 132 9.87 0.49 -23.08
N GLY A 133 9.65 1.25 -24.15
CA GLY A 133 10.74 1.76 -24.98
C GLY A 133 11.53 2.88 -24.27
N PRO A 134 12.74 3.22 -24.77
CA PRO A 134 13.61 4.24 -24.18
C PRO A 134 12.92 5.57 -23.84
N GLN A 135 12.14 6.12 -24.78
CA GLN A 135 11.44 7.39 -24.59
C GLN A 135 10.35 7.32 -23.50
N GLN A 136 9.66 6.19 -23.37
CA GLN A 136 8.67 5.99 -22.33
C GLN A 136 9.33 5.90 -20.95
N LEU A 137 10.49 5.23 -20.86
CA LEU A 137 11.25 5.16 -19.62
C LEU A 137 11.74 6.54 -19.16
N VAL A 138 12.17 7.40 -20.07
CA VAL A 138 12.55 8.80 -19.76
C VAL A 138 11.35 9.59 -19.21
N VAL A 139 10.16 9.43 -19.80
CA VAL A 139 8.94 10.09 -19.30
C VAL A 139 8.61 9.64 -17.87
N VAL A 140 8.65 8.34 -17.61
CA VAL A 140 8.41 7.81 -16.26
C VAL A 140 9.48 8.28 -15.27
N ALA A 141 10.75 8.27 -15.68
CA ALA A 141 11.85 8.75 -14.86
C ALA A 141 11.68 10.24 -14.50
N GLY A 142 11.33 11.07 -15.47
CA GLY A 142 11.02 12.48 -15.26
C GLY A 142 9.88 12.70 -14.29
N HIS A 143 8.80 11.92 -14.41
CA HIS A 143 7.68 11.99 -13.46
C HIS A 143 8.10 11.60 -12.04
N ILE A 144 8.85 10.52 -11.85
CA ILE A 144 9.33 10.12 -10.51
C ILE A 144 10.24 11.21 -9.94
N ARG A 145 11.02 11.89 -10.79
CA ARG A 145 11.91 12.97 -10.36
C ARG A 145 11.18 14.21 -9.84
N THR A 146 9.98 14.51 -10.35
CA THR A 146 9.17 15.61 -9.78
C THR A 146 8.62 15.27 -8.39
N LEU A 147 8.63 13.99 -7.99
CA LEU A 147 8.13 13.53 -6.69
C LEU A 147 9.24 13.41 -5.63
N ALA A 148 10.50 13.27 -6.06
CA ALA A 148 11.67 13.04 -5.22
C ALA A 148 12.28 14.35 -4.70
#